data_AF-A0A7C5W6K5-F1
#
_entry.id   AF-A0A7C5W6K5-F1
#
_cell.length_a   1.000
_cell.length_b   1.000
_cell.length_c   1.000
_cell.angle_alpha   90.00
_cell.angle_beta   90.00
_cell.angle_gamma   90.00
#
_symmetry.space_group_name_H-M   'P 1'
#
loop_
_entity.id
_entity.type
_entity.pdbx_description
1 polymer ?
#
loop_
_entity_poly.entity_id
_entity_poly.type
_entity_poly.pdbx_seq_one_letter_code
_entity_poly.pdbx_strand_id
1 'polypeptide(L)' 'MTDYYPDIKSILTNSCIAGFGKNALEIFRYQYRNNPVYKKFCDLLGTKPESIQETEQIPFLPVE' A
#
# COMPACT_ATOMS: atom_id res chain seq x y z
N MET A 1 8.20 9.77 -17.85
CA MET A 1 8.50 8.71 -16.86
C MET A 1 7.25 8.54 -16.02
N THR A 2 6.22 7.92 -16.59
CA THR A 2 4.97 7.64 -15.88
C THR A 2 5.15 6.30 -15.20
N ASP A 3 5.20 6.31 -13.87
CA ASP A 3 5.30 5.09 -13.09
C ASP A 3 4.13 4.15 -13.46
N TYR A 4 4.46 3.02 -14.06
CA TYR A 4 3.52 1.95 -14.38
C TYR A 4 3.05 1.34 -13.06
N TYR A 5 1.86 1.71 -12.61
CA TYR A 5 1.18 1.07 -11.49
C TYR A 5 0.00 0.25 -12.02
N PRO A 6 -0.12 -1.02 -11.64
CA PRO A 6 -1.23 -1.85 -12.07
C PRO A 6 -2.58 -1.26 -11.60
N ASP A 7 -3.61 -1.40 -12.42
CA ASP A 7 -4.99 -1.10 -12.03
C ASP A 7 -5.33 -1.80 -10.71
N ILE A 8 -6.03 -1.12 -9.80
CA ILE A 8 -6.40 -1.70 -8.48
C ILE A 8 -7.16 -3.02 -8.63
N LYS A 9 -7.92 -3.16 -9.72
CA LYS A 9 -8.63 -4.38 -10.08
C LYS A 9 -7.65 -5.54 -10.36
N SER A 10 -6.53 -5.27 -11.02
CA SER A 10 -5.47 -6.25 -11.27
C SER A 10 -4.78 -6.68 -9.97
N ILE A 11 -4.55 -5.74 -9.04
CA ILE A 11 -3.91 -6.03 -7.73
C ILE A 11 -4.82 -6.92 -6.87
N LEU A 12 -6.14 -6.69 -6.91
CA LEU A 12 -7.12 -7.42 -6.09
C LEU A 12 -7.52 -8.80 -6.65
N THR A 13 -7.23 -9.10 -7.92
CA THR A 13 -7.72 -10.32 -8.58
C THR A 13 -6.89 -11.57 -8.25
N ASN A 14 -5.68 -11.42 -7.70
CA ASN A 14 -4.81 -12.56 -7.41
C ASN A 14 -5.14 -13.19 -6.05
N SER A 15 -5.77 -14.38 -6.07
CA SER A 15 -6.42 -15.02 -4.90
C SER A 15 -5.57 -16.07 -4.16
N CYS A 16 -4.29 -16.24 -4.47
CA CYS A 16 -3.45 -17.26 -3.85
C CYS A 16 -2.65 -16.74 -2.64
N ILE A 17 -2.45 -17.59 -1.62
CA ILE A 17 -1.76 -17.25 -0.36
C ILE A 17 -0.32 -16.78 -0.61
N ALA A 18 0.38 -17.40 -1.57
CA ALA A 18 1.74 -17.02 -1.95
C ALA A 18 1.83 -15.62 -2.59
N GLY A 19 0.73 -15.08 -3.11
CA GLY A 19 0.66 -13.75 -3.71
C GLY A 19 0.25 -12.65 -2.72
N PHE A 20 -0.21 -13.01 -1.52
CA PHE A 20 -0.84 -12.06 -0.58
C PHE A 20 0.11 -10.93 -0.17
N GLY A 21 1.32 -11.25 0.30
CA GLY A 21 2.27 -10.24 0.79
C GLY A 21 2.62 -9.21 -0.27
N LYS A 22 2.91 -9.66 -1.50
CA LYS A 22 3.20 -8.76 -2.62
C LYS A 22 2.01 -7.87 -2.97
N ASN A 23 0.80 -8.45 -3.04
CA ASN A 23 -0.40 -7.67 -3.34
C ASN A 23 -0.69 -6.64 -2.23
N ALA A 24 -0.50 -7.01 -0.97
CA ALA A 24 -0.70 -6.11 0.16
C ALA A 24 0.25 -4.90 0.12
N LEU A 25 1.52 -5.11 -0.26
CA LEU A 25 2.48 -4.02 -0.47
C LEU A 25 2.08 -3.13 -1.65
N GLU A 26 1.59 -3.71 -2.75
CA GLU A 26 1.08 -2.94 -3.89
C GLU A 26 -0.18 -2.14 -3.54
N ILE A 27 -1.11 -2.72 -2.76
CA ILE A 27 -2.29 -2.03 -2.23
C ILE A 27 -1.86 -0.89 -1.31
N PHE A 28 -0.91 -1.11 -0.41
CA PHE A 28 -0.38 -0.07 0.46
C PHE A 28 0.17 1.12 -0.35
N ARG A 29 1.00 0.87 -1.37
CA ARG A 29 1.54 1.92 -2.25
C ARG A 29 0.42 2.65 -3.01
N TYR A 30 -0.57 1.91 -3.50
CA TYR A 30 -1.74 2.50 -4.14
C TYR A 30 -2.54 3.39 -3.17
N GLN A 31 -2.78 2.94 -1.94
CA GLN A 31 -3.48 3.69 -0.90
C GLN A 31 -2.71 4.95 -0.53
N TYR A 32 -1.39 4.86 -0.30
CA TYR A 32 -0.55 6.01 0.00
C TYR A 32 -0.62 7.07 -1.11
N ARG A 33 -0.68 6.65 -2.38
CA ARG A 33 -0.78 7.57 -3.53
C ARG A 33 -2.17 8.18 -3.72
N ASN A 34 -3.23 7.39 -3.56
CA ASN A 34 -4.58 7.76 -4.01
C ASN A 34 -5.54 8.12 -2.88
N ASN A 35 -5.18 7.89 -1.61
CA ASN A 35 -5.99 8.23 -0.44
C ASN A 35 -5.31 9.36 0.34
N PRO A 36 -5.75 10.63 0.19
CA PRO A 36 -5.13 11.77 0.86
C PRO A 36 -5.13 11.68 2.40
N VAL A 37 -6.16 11.05 2.97
CA VAL A 37 -6.28 10.87 4.42
C VAL A 37 -5.20 9.90 4.91
N TYR A 38 -5.08 8.75 4.24
CA TYR A 38 -4.07 7.75 4.57
C TYR A 38 -2.65 8.26 4.29
N LYS A 39 -2.44 8.98 3.18
CA LYS A 39 -1.17 9.63 2.87
C LYS A 39 -0.74 10.57 3.98
N LYS A 40 -1.64 11.48 4.40
CA LYS A 40 -1.36 12.44 5.47
C LYS A 40 -0.99 11.73 6.78
N PHE A 41 -1.68 10.63 7.10
CA PHE A 41 -1.35 9.80 8.25
C PHE A 41 0.07 9.21 8.16
N CYS A 42 0.40 8.55 7.04
CA CYS A 42 1.74 8.00 6.82
C CYS A 42 2.84 9.08 6.84
N ASP A 43 2.57 10.27 6.29
CA ASP A 43 3.50 11.40 6.31
C ASP A 43 3.78 11.89 7.73
N LEU A 44 2.75 11.96 8.59
CA LEU A 44 2.89 12.35 10.01
C LEU A 44 3.73 11.34 10.79
N LEU A 45 3.69 10.07 10.40
CA LEU A 45 4.54 9.01 10.98
C LEU A 45 5.97 9.03 10.43
N GLY A 46 6.29 9.86 9.44
CA GLY A 46 7.57 9.83 8.73
C GLY A 46 7.80 8.53 7.95
N THR A 47 6.72 7.85 7.58
CA THR A 47 6.80 6.59 6.84
C THR A 47 7.30 6.85 5.43
N LYS A 48 8.34 6.10 5.00
CA LYS A 48 8.80 6.09 3.61
C LYS A 48 8.18 4.88 2.90
N PRO A 49 7.24 5.06 1.96
CA PRO A 49 6.54 3.93 1.34
C PRO A 49 7.47 2.98 0.56
N GLU A 50 8.64 3.44 0.13
CA GLU A 50 9.67 2.64 -0.55
C GLU A 50 10.46 1.75 0.42
N SER A 51 10.49 2.06 1.72
CA SER A 51 11.20 1.25 2.71
C SER A 51 10.36 0.11 3.30
N ILE A 52 9.06 0.05 2.98
CA ILE A 52 8.16 -1.02 3.41
C ILE A 52 8.32 -2.20 2.47
N GLN A 53 8.86 -3.30 3.00
CA GLN A 53 9.13 -4.54 2.27
C GLN A 53 8.31 -5.72 2.79
N GLU A 54 7.76 -5.62 3.99
CA GLU A 54 6.96 -6.66 4.65
C GLU A 54 5.60 -6.08 5.08
N THR A 55 4.58 -6.94 5.12
CA THR A 55 3.20 -6.53 5.41
C THR A 55 3.01 -5.95 6.81
N GLU A 56 3.81 -6.42 7.77
CA GLU A 56 3.76 -6.01 9.17
C GLU A 56 4.27 -4.58 9.37
N GLN A 57 4.99 -4.03 8.39
CA GLN A 57 5.51 -2.67 8.44
C GLN A 57 4.49 -1.63 7.94
N ILE A 58 3.35 -2.07 7.39
CA ILE A 58 2.32 -1.17 6.86
C ILE A 58 1.66 -0.41 8.03
N PRO A 59 1.65 0.94 8.01
CA PRO A 59 1.01 1.71 9.07
C PRO A 59 -0.50 1.46 9.13
N PHE A 60 -1.01 1.10 10.29
CA PHE A 60 -2.44 0.94 10.52
C PHE A 60 -3.07 2.30 10.84
N LEU A 61 -4.05 2.71 10.04
CA LEU A 61 -4.83 3.90 10.34
C LEU A 61 -5.72 3.59 11.56
N PRO A 62 -5.63 4.35 12.66
CA PRO A 62 -6.52 4.19 13.79
C PRO A 62 -7.96 4.44 13.34
N VAL A 63 -8.85 3.50 13.68
CA VAL A 63 -10.30 3.66 13.54
C VAL A 63 -10.90 3.59 14.95
N GLU A 64 -11.88 4.45 15.21
CA GLU A 64 -12.63 4.51 16.49
C GLU A 64 -14.07 3.99 16.30
#